data_AF-A0A8T4EXZ3-F1
#
_entry.id   AF-A0A8T4EXZ3-F1
#
_cell.length_a   1.000
_cell.length_b   1.000
_cell.length_c   1.000
_cell.angle_alpha   90.00
_cell.angle_beta   90.00
_cell.angle_gamma   90.00
#
_symmetry.space_group_name_H-M   'P 1'
#
loop_
_entity.id
_entity.type
_entity.pdbx_description
1 polymer ?
#
loop_
_entity_poly.entity_id
_entity_poly.type
_entity_poly.pdbx_seq_one_letter_code
_entity_poly.pdbx_strand_id
1 'polypeptide(L)'
;MDFEKKTGNYCFLLRDYYEILRTLIDAFLYTERISISNHQCSNAYICKNHPGLGLQWQVLETTRLSRNAVNYEGAMISKETWESVHPKVEQYIIILGIAINKRIGKK
;
A
#
# COMPACT_ATOMS: atom_id res chain seq x y z
N MET A 1 -37.42 5.18 7.50
CA MET A 1 -36.46 5.14 6.38
C MET A 1 -35.35 4.21 6.83
N ASP A 2 -35.28 3.06 6.16
CA ASP A 2 -34.47 1.91 6.56
C ASP A 2 -32.99 2.26 6.76
N PHE A 3 -32.43 1.79 7.87
CA PHE A 3 -30.99 1.63 8.04
C PHE A 3 -30.53 0.53 7.07
N GLU A 4 -30.34 0.89 5.81
CA GLU A 4 -29.83 -0.04 4.81
C GLU A 4 -28.42 -0.51 5.20
N LYS A 5 -28.40 -1.76 5.67
CA LYS A 5 -27.36 -2.79 5.55
C LYS A 5 -25.91 -2.33 5.72
N LYS A 6 -25.22 -2.94 6.70
CA LYS A 6 -23.75 -3.01 6.83
C LYS A 6 -23.07 -3.35 5.47
N THR A 7 -22.89 -2.36 4.60
CA THR A 7 -21.87 -2.39 3.56
C THR A 7 -20.55 -2.40 4.31
N GLY A 8 -19.75 -3.46 4.13
CA GLY A 8 -18.38 -3.47 4.66
C GLY A 8 -17.73 -2.14 4.29
N ASN A 9 -17.15 -1.44 5.26
CA ASN A 9 -16.55 -0.14 4.98
C ASN A 9 -15.20 -0.36 4.30
N TYR A 10 -15.25 -0.64 3.00
CA TYR A 10 -14.09 -0.88 2.16
C TYR A 10 -13.18 0.35 2.04
N CYS A 11 -13.70 1.54 2.32
CA CYS A 11 -12.89 2.76 2.43
C CYS A 11 -11.89 2.65 3.57
N PHE A 12 -12.34 2.20 4.76
CA PHE A 12 -11.44 1.95 5.89
C PHE A 12 -10.42 0.86 5.58
N LEU A 13 -10.86 -0.26 4.98
CA LEU A 13 -9.95 -1.35 4.61
C LEU A 13 -8.88 -0.89 3.61
N LEU A 14 -9.27 -0.21 2.54
CA LEU A 14 -8.34 0.29 1.53
C LEU A 14 -7.34 1.29 2.10
N ARG A 15 -7.82 2.24 2.92
CA ARG A 15 -6.95 3.21 3.58
C ARG A 15 -5.94 2.52 4.50
N ASP A 16 -6.41 1.64 5.40
CA ASP A 16 -5.56 1.07 6.44
C ASP A 16 -4.53 0.10 5.84
N TYR A 17 -4.91 -0.70 4.84
CA TYR A 17 -3.95 -1.55 4.10
C TYR A 17 -2.94 -0.72 3.32
N TYR A 18 -3.35 0.40 2.72
CA TYR A 18 -2.41 1.31 2.07
C TYR A 18 -1.42 1.93 3.08
N GLU A 19 -1.87 2.32 4.27
CA GLU A 19 -0.98 2.87 5.31
C GLU A 19 0.02 1.82 5.82
N ILE A 20 -0.40 0.56 5.97
CA ILE A 20 0.52 -0.55 6.30
C ILE A 20 1.57 -0.72 5.19
N LEU A 21 1.13 -0.83 3.93
CA LEU A 21 2.02 -0.94 2.78
C LEU A 21 3.00 0.24 2.71
N ARG A 22 2.50 1.46 2.89
CA ARG A 22 3.28 2.70 2.87
C ARG A 22 4.35 2.70 3.96
N THR A 23 3.98 2.32 5.17
CA THR A 23 4.87 2.24 6.34
C THR A 23 5.97 1.20 6.10
N LEU A 24 5.63 0.06 5.49
CA LEU A 24 6.62 -0.97 5.16
C LEU A 24 7.57 -0.53 4.04
N ILE A 25 7.09 0.20 3.04
CA ILE A 25 7.98 0.81 2.03
C ILE A 25 8.96 1.77 2.72
N ASP A 26 8.49 2.65 3.60
CA ASP A 26 9.38 3.54 4.37
C ASP A 26 10.37 2.78 5.23
N ALA A 27 9.90 1.80 5.99
CA ALA A 27 10.76 0.97 6.83
C ALA A 27 11.85 0.29 6.00
N PHE A 28 11.51 -0.26 4.84
CA PHE A 28 12.47 -0.84 3.91
C PHE A 28 13.51 0.21 3.46
N LEU A 29 13.08 1.39 3.02
CA LEU A 29 14.00 2.46 2.60
C LEU A 29 14.91 2.93 3.75
N TYR A 30 14.39 2.99 4.99
CA TYR A 30 15.19 3.31 6.16
C TYR A 30 16.26 2.26 6.45
N THR A 31 16.03 0.98 6.14
CA THR A 31 17.11 -0.03 6.22
C THR A 31 18.27 0.25 5.25
N GLU A 32 18.04 1.09 4.24
CA GLU A 32 19.04 1.54 3.27
C GLU A 32 19.56 2.96 3.53
N ARG A 33 19.15 3.57 4.65
CA ARG A 33 19.46 4.97 5.00
C ARG A 33 18.90 5.98 3.98
N ILE A 34 17.79 5.63 3.33
CA ILE A 34 17.10 6.47 2.37
C ILE A 34 15.84 7.02 3.03
N SER A 35 15.61 8.33 2.90
CA SER A 35 14.38 8.99 3.32
C SER A 35 13.77 9.75 2.15
N ILE A 36 12.50 9.51 1.87
CA ILE A 36 11.73 10.15 0.81
C ILE A 36 10.39 10.57 1.40
N SER A 37 10.12 11.88 1.41
CA SER A 37 8.89 12.44 2.01
C SER A 37 7.65 12.30 1.10
N ASN A 38 7.85 12.15 -0.20
CA ASN A 38 6.77 12.02 -1.16
C ASN A 38 6.43 10.55 -1.43
N HIS A 39 5.18 10.16 -1.21
CA HIS A 39 4.71 8.78 -1.33
C HIS A 39 4.86 8.22 -2.75
N GLN A 40 4.56 9.04 -3.76
CA GLN A 40 4.70 8.68 -5.16
C GLN A 40 6.19 8.45 -5.51
N CYS A 41 7.08 9.28 -4.98
CA CYS A 41 8.53 9.09 -5.13
C CYS A 41 9.01 7.82 -4.43
N SER A 42 8.53 7.49 -3.22
CA SER A 42 8.88 6.24 -2.54
C SER A 42 8.44 5.01 -3.34
N ASN A 43 7.22 5.03 -3.89
CA ASN A 43 6.71 3.99 -4.78
C ASN A 43 7.57 3.83 -6.05
N ALA A 44 7.93 4.95 -6.69
CA ALA A 44 8.76 4.93 -7.90
C ALA A 44 10.17 4.40 -7.59
N TYR A 45 10.74 4.85 -6.48
CA TYR A 45 12.07 4.47 -6.04
C TYR A 45 12.15 2.96 -5.80
N ILE A 46 11.22 2.39 -5.03
CA ILE A 46 11.28 0.96 -4.70
C ILE A 46 11.06 0.08 -5.93
N CYS A 47 10.13 0.44 -6.82
CA CYS A 47 9.94 -0.29 -8.07
C CYS A 47 11.17 -0.24 -8.99
N LYS A 48 11.84 0.92 -9.07
CA LYS A 48 12.99 1.11 -9.96
C LYS A 48 14.26 0.47 -9.43
N ASN A 49 14.56 0.63 -8.14
CA ASN A 49 15.83 0.21 -7.55
C ASN A 49 15.77 -1.20 -6.96
N HIS A 50 14.57 -1.73 -6.69
CA HIS A 50 14.39 -3.07 -6.12
C HIS A 50 13.44 -3.92 -6.97
N PRO A 51 13.71 -4.11 -8.28
CA PRO A 51 12.84 -4.90 -9.16
C PRO A 51 12.70 -6.36 -8.70
N GLY A 52 13.68 -6.90 -7.96
CA GLY A 52 13.64 -8.24 -7.38
C GLY A 52 12.56 -8.45 -6.31
N LEU A 53 11.96 -7.38 -5.78
CA LEU A 53 10.79 -7.48 -4.90
C LEU A 53 9.49 -7.75 -5.67
N GLY A 54 9.48 -7.58 -7.00
CA GLY A 54 8.28 -7.81 -7.81
C GLY A 54 7.13 -6.82 -7.55
N LEU A 55 7.42 -5.67 -6.92
CA LEU A 55 6.44 -4.61 -6.72
C LEU A 55 6.18 -3.88 -8.04
N GLN A 56 4.90 -3.74 -8.41
CA GLN A 56 4.51 -3.12 -9.66
C GLN A 56 4.05 -1.68 -9.42
N TRP A 57 4.64 -0.75 -10.18
CA TRP A 57 4.30 0.67 -10.14
C TRP A 57 2.79 0.91 -10.25
N GLN A 58 2.15 0.27 -11.23
CA GLN A 58 0.72 0.45 -11.49
C GLN A 58 -0.15 0.09 -10.28
N VAL A 59 0.18 -0.97 -9.55
CA VAL A 59 -0.56 -1.37 -8.34
C VAL A 59 -0.34 -0.36 -7.22
N LEU A 60 0.91 0.04 -6.96
CA LEU A 60 1.22 0.99 -5.89
C LEU A 60 0.56 2.35 -6.15
N GLU A 61 0.61 2.84 -7.39
CA GLU A 61 0.04 4.12 -7.76
C GLU A 61 -1.49 4.09 -7.78
N THR A 62 -2.11 3.03 -8.30
CA THR A 62 -3.57 2.88 -8.26
C THR A 62 -4.06 2.85 -6.81
N THR A 63 -3.38 2.12 -5.92
CA THR A 63 -3.76 2.04 -4.50
C THR A 63 -3.62 3.42 -3.82
N ARG A 64 -2.54 4.16 -4.11
CA ARG A 64 -2.34 5.53 -3.60
C ARG A 64 -3.45 6.48 -4.07
N LEU A 65 -3.80 6.42 -5.36
CA LEU A 65 -4.85 7.27 -5.93
C LEU A 65 -6.21 6.93 -5.33
N SER A 66 -6.56 5.65 -5.20
CA SER A 66 -7.80 5.22 -4.54
C SER A 66 -7.87 5.71 -3.09
N ARG A 67 -6.76 5.61 -2.35
CA ARG A 67 -6.69 6.11 -0.96
C ARG A 67 -6.83 7.63 -0.92
N ASN A 68 -6.26 8.36 -1.88
CA ASN A 68 -6.39 9.80 -1.95
C ASN A 68 -7.82 10.23 -2.29
N ALA A 69 -8.49 9.56 -3.23
CA ALA A 69 -9.89 9.81 -3.54
C ALA A 69 -10.77 9.60 -2.30
N VAL A 70 -10.53 8.54 -1.51
CA VAL A 70 -11.22 8.32 -0.24
C VAL A 70 -10.96 9.46 0.76
N ASN A 71 -9.69 9.82 0.98
CA ASN A 71 -9.31 10.76 2.03
C ASN A 71 -9.62 12.23 1.71
N TYR A 72 -9.48 12.63 0.45
CA TYR A 72 -9.55 14.04 0.04
C TYR A 72 -10.82 14.37 -0.74
N GLU A 73 -11.44 13.40 -1.41
CA GLU A 73 -12.61 13.62 -2.26
C GLU A 73 -13.88 12.98 -1.68
N GLY A 74 -13.77 12.24 -0.56
CA GLY A 74 -14.89 11.53 0.04
C GLY A 74 -15.41 10.38 -0.81
N ALA A 75 -14.58 9.84 -1.71
CA ALA A 75 -14.98 8.76 -2.60
C ALA A 75 -15.32 7.48 -1.81
N MET A 76 -16.30 6.75 -2.31
CA MET A 76 -16.71 5.46 -1.76
C MET A 76 -16.03 4.32 -2.52
N ILE A 77 -15.42 3.38 -1.80
CA ILE A 77 -14.81 2.18 -2.38
C ILE A 77 -15.87 1.09 -2.51
N SER A 78 -16.07 0.61 -3.73
CA SER A 78 -16.92 -0.55 -3.99
C SER A 78 -16.22 -1.83 -3.56
N LYS A 79 -17.02 -2.89 -3.32
CA LYS A 79 -16.49 -4.21 -3.03
C LYS A 79 -15.58 -4.73 -4.15
N GLU A 80 -15.97 -4.52 -5.40
CA GLU A 80 -15.23 -4.94 -6.60
C GLU A 80 -13.88 -4.21 -6.68
N THR A 81 -13.86 -2.91 -6.37
CA THR A 81 -12.63 -2.13 -6.31
C THR A 81 -11.69 -2.69 -5.26
N TRP A 82 -12.21 -2.94 -4.05
CA TRP A 82 -11.45 -3.58 -2.97
C TRP A 82 -10.89 -4.94 -3.36
N GLU A 83 -11.72 -5.83 -3.90
CA GLU A 83 -11.33 -7.19 -4.31
C GLU A 83 -10.31 -7.20 -5.45
N SER A 84 -10.28 -6.16 -6.29
CA SER A 84 -9.28 -6.01 -7.36
C SER A 84 -7.90 -5.59 -6.85
N VAL A 85 -7.82 -4.84 -5.76
CA VAL A 85 -6.58 -4.23 -5.25
C VAL A 85 -6.00 -5.02 -4.07
N HIS A 86 -6.85 -5.44 -3.14
CA HIS A 86 -6.45 -6.06 -1.87
C HIS A 86 -5.47 -7.23 -2.02
N PRO A 87 -5.69 -8.22 -2.90
CA PRO A 87 -4.80 -9.39 -2.97
C PRO A 87 -3.36 -9.01 -3.32
N LYS A 88 -3.14 -7.97 -4.14
CA LYS A 88 -1.79 -7.51 -4.47
C LYS A 88 -1.18 -6.65 -3.37
N VAL A 89 -1.96 -5.81 -2.72
CA VAL A 89 -1.48 -5.05 -1.55
C VAL A 89 -1.04 -5.99 -0.43
N GLU A 90 -1.84 -7.03 -0.13
CA GLU A 90 -1.50 -8.04 0.87
C GLU A 90 -0.22 -8.81 0.50
N GLN A 91 -0.09 -9.22 -0.77
CA GLN A 91 1.13 -9.84 -1.27
C GLN A 91 2.36 -8.93 -1.04
N TYR A 92 2.24 -7.64 -1.31
CA TYR A 92 3.34 -6.68 -1.16
C TYR A 92 3.72 -6.44 0.30
N ILE A 93 2.74 -6.40 1.20
CA ILE A 93 2.96 -6.33 2.65
C ILE A 93 3.82 -7.53 3.10
N ILE A 94 3.48 -8.74 2.68
CA ILE A 94 4.23 -9.96 3.02
C ILE A 94 5.66 -9.89 2.46
N ILE A 95 5.81 -9.53 1.18
CA ILE A 95 7.13 -9.42 0.52
C ILE A 95 8.01 -8.42 1.26
N LEU A 96 7.49 -7.24 1.59
CA LEU A 96 8.24 -6.20 2.29
C LEU A 96 8.59 -6.62 3.71
N GLY A 97 7.66 -7.23 4.45
CA GLY A 97 7.94 -7.77 5.78
C GLY A 97 9.07 -8.79 5.78
N ILE A 98 9.06 -9.73 4.83
CA ILE A 98 10.14 -10.71 4.65
C ILE A 98 11.46 -10.00 4.29
N ALA A 99 11.42 -9.04 3.37
CA ALA A 99 12.61 -8.34 2.90
C ALA A 99 13.26 -7.50 4.01
N ILE A 100 12.45 -6.81 4.83
CA ILE A 100 12.90 -6.05 5.99
C ILE A 100 13.52 -6.98 7.03
N ASN A 101 12.83 -8.08 7.38
CA ASN A 101 13.35 -9.05 8.35
C ASN A 101 14.69 -9.65 7.90
N LYS A 102 14.85 -9.96 6.60
CA LYS A 102 16.13 -10.43 6.05
C LYS A 102 17.24 -9.38 6.13
N ARG A 103 16.93 -8.10 6.11
CA ARG A 103 17.91 -7.00 6.22
C ARG A 103 18.31 -6.73 7.66
N ILE A 104 17.34 -6.72 8.58
CA ILE A 104 17.58 -6.47 10.01
C ILE A 104 18.18 -7.70 10.70
N GLY A 105 17.75 -8.90 10.30
CA GLY A 105 18.22 -10.18 10.84
C GLY A 105 19.59 -10.63 10.32
N LYS A 106 20.16 -9.94 9.33
CA LYS A 106 21.60 -10.03 9.01
C LYS A 106 22.39 -9.28 10.09
N LYS A 107 22.48 -9.88 11.27
CA LYS A 107 23.53 -9.63 12.25
C LYS A 107 24.44 -10.83 12.29
#